data_AF-A0A819G6D8-F1
#
_entry.id   AF-A0A819G6D8-F1
#
_cell.length_a   1.000
_cell.length_b   1.000
_cell.length_c   1.000
_cell.angle_alpha   90.00
_cell.angle_beta   90.00
_cell.angle_gamma   90.00
#
_symmetry.space_group_name_H-M   'P 1'
#
loop_
_entity.id
_entity.type
_entity.pdbx_description
1 polymer ?
#
loop_
_entity_poly.entity_id
_entity_poly.type
_entity_poly.pdbx_seq_one_letter_code
_entity_poly.pdbx_strand_id
1 'polypeptide(L)'
;MIRNFQYGSKESSPSNTFNLSSEDNEVKFRALTSEMLVLFKYIPIIFYQARLIELLSTSLCWLSFLLLREIVSISFASEIGMMTIEKLEKLVTHYLLTFDNAYGYAQRIPKHHLLVHFGAQISRFGPLRFTSCMVFEKKHSFFKRIKYRNFRNIVYTLADRHQHYIASLMYTCYNANTSSFLYSGHQIKKIKELDSTAAKQHNLLDPYKNLYETNQVTLFGITYTIGDAVLINDCVFPSDPVFGKILTIIVQDEIMLFRLQLMQVIMFKQQ
;
A
#
# COMPACT_ATOMS: atom_id res chain seq x y z
N MET A 1 -1.30 -8.02 -8.00
CA MET A 1 -1.78 -7.29 -6.81
C MET A 1 -0.62 -7.05 -5.85
N ILE A 2 -0.14 -5.81 -5.71
CA ILE A 2 0.82 -5.45 -4.65
C ILE A 2 0.04 -5.34 -3.34
N ARG A 3 -0.42 -6.49 -2.83
CA ARG A 3 -0.96 -6.66 -1.46
C ARG A 3 0.15 -6.93 -0.44
N ASN A 4 1.38 -7.15 -0.93
CA ASN A 4 2.48 -7.66 -0.13
C ASN A 4 3.30 -6.57 0.58
N PHE A 5 2.77 -5.40 0.90
CA PHE A 5 3.44 -4.54 1.87
C PHE A 5 2.85 -4.81 3.24
N GLN A 6 3.68 -5.29 4.16
CA GLN A 6 3.31 -5.50 5.55
C GLN A 6 3.21 -4.13 6.22
N TYR A 7 2.05 -3.50 6.10
CA TYR A 7 1.67 -2.30 6.85
C TYR A 7 0.90 -2.63 8.14
N GLY A 8 0.76 -3.92 8.49
CA GLY A 8 0.14 -4.34 9.75
C GLY A 8 0.93 -3.87 10.97
N SER A 9 0.29 -3.91 12.13
CA SER A 9 0.85 -3.54 13.44
C SER A 9 2.18 -4.25 13.70
N LYS A 10 3.30 -3.60 13.40
CA LYS A 10 4.62 -4.03 13.86
C LYS A 10 4.86 -3.42 15.23
N GLU A 11 5.13 -4.26 16.22
CA GLU A 11 5.63 -3.89 17.54
C GLU A 11 7.04 -3.26 17.49
N SER A 12 7.67 -3.18 16.31
CA SER A 12 8.96 -2.52 16.16
C SER A 12 8.79 -1.00 16.21
N SER A 13 9.52 -0.36 17.13
CA SER A 13 9.71 1.08 17.21
C SER A 13 9.78 1.73 15.83
N PRO A 14 9.18 2.92 15.62
CA PRO A 14 9.23 3.61 14.33
C PRO A 14 10.70 3.75 13.94
N SER A 15 11.11 3.04 12.89
CA SER A 15 12.53 2.88 12.55
C SER A 15 13.10 4.11 11.85
N ASN A 16 12.26 5.09 11.55
CA ASN A 16 12.57 6.22 10.71
C ASN A 16 12.65 7.47 11.59
N THR A 17 13.82 7.71 12.17
CA THR A 17 14.15 8.98 12.81
C THR A 17 14.25 10.08 11.75
N PHE A 18 13.50 11.16 11.94
CA PHE A 18 13.74 12.43 11.23
C PHE A 18 15.06 13.00 11.75
N ASN A 19 16.15 12.80 11.01
CA ASN A 19 17.38 13.53 11.30
C ASN A 19 17.24 14.91 10.64
N LEU A 20 16.70 15.86 11.39
CA LEU A 20 16.72 17.27 11.01
C LEU A 20 18.14 17.79 11.31
N SER A 21 19.06 17.65 10.36
CA SER A 21 20.33 18.37 10.43
C SER A 21 20.06 19.82 10.01
N SER A 22 20.04 20.72 10.99
CA SER A 22 19.66 22.13 10.88
C SER A 22 20.53 22.99 9.95
N GLU A 23 21.54 22.41 9.29
CA GLU A 23 22.59 23.15 8.58
C GLU A 23 22.50 23.03 7.05
N ASP A 24 21.75 22.06 6.52
CA ASP A 24 21.49 21.92 5.08
C ASP A 24 20.00 22.18 4.81
N ASN A 25 19.66 23.00 3.81
CA ASN A 25 18.28 23.13 3.29
C ASN A 25 17.73 21.81 2.69
N GLU A 26 18.47 20.70 2.80
CA GLU A 26 18.09 19.37 2.35
C GLU A 26 17.74 18.46 3.52
N VAL A 27 16.45 18.18 3.69
CA VAL A 27 15.99 17.16 4.65
C VAL A 27 16.15 15.77 4.03
N LYS A 28 17.12 15.00 4.51
CA LYS A 28 17.33 13.60 4.06
C LYS A 28 16.36 12.66 4.78
N PHE A 29 15.34 12.21 4.07
CA PHE A 29 14.37 11.24 4.59
C PHE A 29 14.83 9.80 4.29
N ARG A 30 15.17 9.03 5.34
CA ARG A 30 15.47 7.61 5.22
C ARG A 30 14.20 6.80 5.45
N ALA A 31 13.62 6.27 4.37
CA ALA A 31 12.47 5.38 4.45
C ALA A 31 12.45 4.37 3.30
N LEU A 32 11.65 3.32 3.46
CA LEU A 32 11.39 2.35 2.41
C LEU A 32 10.59 2.99 1.27
N THR A 33 10.80 2.52 0.05
CA THR A 33 10.08 2.98 -1.14
C THR A 33 8.55 2.91 -0.97
N SER A 34 8.08 1.89 -0.24
CA SER A 34 6.66 1.70 0.07
C SER A 34 6.12 2.71 1.09
N GLU A 35 6.94 3.16 2.03
CA GLU A 35 6.58 4.19 3.01
C GLU A 35 6.53 5.56 2.33
N MET A 36 7.51 5.84 1.46
CA MET A 36 7.54 7.03 0.62
C MET A 36 6.32 7.11 -0.30
N LEU A 37 5.91 6.00 -0.91
CA LEU A 37 4.72 5.95 -1.76
C LEU A 37 3.44 6.24 -0.97
N VAL A 38 3.35 5.75 0.27
CA VAL A 38 2.22 6.07 1.17
C VAL A 38 2.24 7.56 1.51
N LEU A 39 3.37 8.10 1.97
CA LEU A 39 3.50 9.53 2.25
C LEU A 39 3.08 10.37 1.03
N PHE A 40 3.64 10.07 -0.14
CA PHE A 40 3.33 10.74 -1.40
C PHE A 40 1.83 10.76 -1.74
N LYS A 41 1.12 9.66 -1.49
CA LYS A 41 -0.33 9.58 -1.70
C LYS A 41 -1.14 10.49 -0.77
N TYR A 42 -0.71 10.60 0.50
CA TYR A 42 -1.42 11.30 1.56
C TYR A 42 -0.95 12.73 1.82
N ILE A 43 0.15 13.17 1.20
CA ILE A 43 0.63 14.56 1.27
C ILE A 43 -0.47 15.60 1.02
N PRO A 44 -1.35 15.48 -0.01
CA PRO A 44 -2.45 16.43 -0.20
C PRO A 44 -3.38 16.55 1.00
N ILE A 45 -3.68 15.43 1.67
CA ILE A 45 -4.55 15.40 2.84
C ILE A 45 -3.84 16.05 4.03
N ILE A 46 -2.55 15.79 4.21
CA ILE A 46 -1.74 16.41 5.27
C ILE A 46 -1.70 17.93 5.08
N PHE A 47 -1.46 18.42 3.86
CA PHE A 47 -1.44 19.86 3.57
C PHE A 47 -2.82 20.52 3.65
N TYR A 48 -3.88 19.81 3.24
CA TYR A 48 -5.27 20.25 3.45
C TYR A 48 -5.54 20.46 4.93
N GLN A 49 -5.18 19.47 5.75
CA GLN A 49 -5.37 19.52 7.19
C GLN A 49 -4.56 20.64 7.86
N ALA A 50 -3.35 20.91 7.37
CA ALA A 50 -2.53 22.02 7.83
C ALA A 50 -3.00 23.40 7.33
N ARG A 51 -4.10 23.45 6.55
CA ARG A 51 -4.64 24.67 5.92
C ARG A 51 -3.63 25.39 5.03
N LEU A 52 -2.65 24.65 4.49
CA LEU A 52 -1.62 25.19 3.61
C LEU A 52 -2.05 25.23 2.15
N ILE A 53 -3.20 24.64 1.81
CA ILE A 53 -3.68 24.55 0.43
C ILE A 53 -4.07 25.90 -0.16
N GLU A 54 -4.63 26.81 0.62
CA GLU A 54 -4.94 28.16 0.13
C GLU A 54 -3.67 28.86 -0.38
N LEU A 55 -2.54 28.71 0.35
CA LEU A 55 -1.23 29.25 -0.02
C LEU A 55 -0.59 28.52 -1.21
N LEU A 56 -0.81 27.21 -1.31
CA LEU A 56 -0.18 26.35 -2.33
C LEU A 56 -0.97 26.29 -3.64
N SER A 57 -2.27 26.60 -3.63
CA SER A 57 -3.18 26.44 -4.77
C SER A 57 -2.77 27.27 -6.00
N THR A 58 -2.09 28.40 -5.80
CA THR A 58 -1.57 29.27 -6.86
C THR A 58 -0.20 28.82 -7.38
N SER A 59 0.45 27.86 -6.73
CA SER A 59 1.79 27.40 -7.09
C SER A 59 1.76 26.35 -8.19
N LEU A 60 2.47 26.62 -9.29
CA LEU A 60 2.70 25.63 -10.35
C LEU A 60 3.45 24.38 -9.85
N CYS A 61 4.27 24.52 -8.80
CA CYS A 61 4.94 23.40 -8.14
C CYS A 61 3.92 22.43 -7.52
N TRP A 62 2.89 22.98 -6.88
CA TRP A 62 1.82 22.17 -6.27
C TRP A 62 0.95 21.49 -7.34
N LEU A 63 0.61 22.21 -8.41
CA LEU A 63 -0.11 21.62 -9.53
C LEU A 63 0.69 20.47 -10.19
N SER A 64 1.98 20.69 -10.45
CA SER A 64 2.90 19.67 -10.95
C SER A 64 2.91 18.43 -10.04
N PHE A 65 2.97 18.61 -8.73
CA PHE A 65 2.89 17.52 -7.75
C PHE A 65 1.55 16.75 -7.82
N LEU A 66 0.42 17.45 -7.89
CA LEU A 66 -0.91 16.82 -7.99
C LEU A 66 -1.07 15.99 -9.27
N LEU A 67 -0.58 16.51 -10.40
CA LEU A 67 -0.59 15.80 -11.68
C LEU A 67 0.27 14.55 -11.64
N LEU A 68 1.48 14.64 -11.07
CA LEU A 68 2.34 13.48 -10.87
C LEU A 68 1.68 12.45 -9.96
N ARG A 69 0.98 12.89 -8.91
CA ARG A 69 0.22 11.99 -8.03
C ARG A 69 -0.83 11.22 -8.81
N GLU A 70 -1.57 11.87 -9.70
CA GLU A 70 -2.59 11.20 -10.50
C GLU A 70 -2.00 10.19 -11.49
N ILE A 71 -0.88 10.55 -12.15
CA ILE A 71 -0.11 9.65 -13.02
C ILE A 71 0.33 8.39 -12.25
N VAL A 72 0.89 8.58 -11.05
CA VAL A 72 1.30 7.47 -10.17
C VAL A 72 0.08 6.63 -9.75
N SER A 73 -1.05 7.25 -9.42
CA SER A 73 -2.28 6.54 -9.06
C SER A 73 -2.73 5.58 -10.17
N ILE A 74 -2.78 6.06 -11.42
CA ILE A 74 -3.12 5.24 -12.59
C ILE A 74 -2.07 4.14 -12.80
N SER A 75 -0.78 4.47 -12.68
CA SER A 75 0.32 3.50 -12.85
C SER A 75 0.26 2.33 -11.87
N PHE A 76 -0.27 2.56 -10.66
CA PHE A 76 -0.45 1.55 -9.61
C PHE A 76 -1.86 0.94 -9.56
N ALA A 77 -2.75 1.27 -10.50
CA ALA A 77 -4.05 0.64 -10.62
C ALA A 77 -3.92 -0.87 -10.89
N SER A 78 -4.85 -1.67 -10.38
CA SER A 78 -4.88 -3.12 -10.63
C SER A 78 -5.41 -3.46 -12.01
N GLU A 79 -6.29 -2.62 -12.55
CA GLU A 79 -6.97 -2.78 -13.82
C GLU A 79 -7.00 -1.42 -14.51
N ILE A 80 -6.74 -1.40 -15.81
CA ILE A 80 -6.67 -0.16 -16.59
C ILE A 80 -7.43 -0.41 -17.90
N GLY A 81 -8.44 0.43 -18.15
CA GLY A 81 -9.18 0.42 -19.42
C GLY A 81 -8.58 1.38 -20.45
N MET A 82 -8.98 1.24 -21.72
CA MET A 82 -8.47 2.07 -22.82
C MET A 82 -8.66 3.58 -22.58
N MET A 83 -9.84 4.00 -22.09
CA MET A 83 -10.10 5.40 -21.75
C MET A 83 -9.14 5.95 -20.68
N THR A 84 -8.71 5.09 -19.75
CA THR A 84 -7.76 5.47 -18.70
C THR A 84 -6.35 5.65 -19.26
N ILE A 85 -5.98 4.91 -20.30
CA ILE A 85 -4.70 5.07 -21.02
C ILE A 85 -4.67 6.42 -21.73
N GLU A 86 -5.72 6.78 -22.47
CA GLU A 86 -5.82 8.10 -23.12
C GLU A 86 -5.77 9.24 -22.10
N LYS A 87 -6.45 9.06 -20.95
CA LYS A 87 -6.37 10.02 -19.84
C LYS A 87 -4.94 10.15 -19.32
N LEU A 88 -4.21 9.04 -19.16
CA LEU A 88 -2.83 9.04 -18.69
C LEU A 88 -1.92 9.83 -19.64
N GLU A 89 -2.03 9.63 -20.95
CA GLU A 89 -1.19 10.34 -21.94
C GLU A 89 -1.42 11.85 -21.91
N LYS A 90 -2.69 12.28 -21.76
CA LYS A 90 -3.05 13.69 -21.56
C LYS A 90 -2.48 14.24 -20.25
N LEU A 91 -2.59 13.47 -19.15
CA LEU A 91 -2.04 13.85 -17.85
C LEU A 91 -0.51 13.99 -17.89
N VAL A 92 0.20 13.07 -18.54
CA VAL A 92 1.66 13.14 -18.69
C VAL A 92 2.07 14.38 -19.47
N THR A 93 1.38 14.68 -20.57
CA THR A 93 1.66 15.88 -21.36
C THR A 93 1.46 17.15 -20.53
N HIS A 94 0.34 17.23 -19.81
CA HIS A 94 0.05 18.37 -18.95
C HIS A 94 1.03 18.51 -17.78
N TYR A 95 1.44 17.39 -17.18
CA TYR A 95 2.45 17.34 -16.14
C TYR A 95 3.79 17.87 -16.63
N LEU A 96 4.28 17.40 -17.78
CA LEU A 96 5.58 17.80 -18.32
C LEU A 96 5.64 19.30 -18.65
N LEU A 97 4.57 19.86 -19.21
CA LEU A 97 4.46 21.30 -19.46
C LEU A 97 4.42 22.10 -18.15
N THR A 98 3.61 21.65 -17.19
CA THR A 98 3.51 22.30 -15.87
C THR A 98 4.84 22.24 -15.11
N PHE A 99 5.56 21.12 -15.20
CA PHE A 99 6.87 20.92 -14.59
C PHE A 99 7.91 21.88 -15.18
N ASP A 100 7.98 21.99 -16.51
CA ASP A 100 8.90 22.91 -17.17
C ASP A 100 8.62 24.38 -16.77
N ASN A 101 7.34 24.75 -16.65
CA ASN A 101 6.96 26.10 -16.22
C ASN A 101 7.28 26.36 -14.74
N ALA A 102 7.20 25.34 -13.88
CA ALA A 102 7.44 25.46 -12.45
C ALA A 102 8.94 25.45 -12.08
N TYR A 103 9.74 24.60 -12.74
CA TYR A 103 11.13 24.31 -12.36
C TYR A 103 12.15 24.64 -13.47
N GLY A 104 11.69 24.89 -14.70
CA GLY A 104 12.54 25.10 -15.87
C GLY A 104 12.86 23.81 -16.62
N TYR A 105 12.89 23.89 -17.96
CA TYR A 105 13.17 22.75 -18.84
C TYR A 105 14.50 22.03 -18.53
N ALA A 106 15.53 22.77 -18.11
CA ALA A 106 16.84 22.22 -17.77
C ALA A 106 16.81 21.23 -16.59
N GLN A 107 15.77 21.26 -15.75
CA GLN A 107 15.60 20.34 -14.62
C GLN A 107 15.00 18.98 -15.02
N ARG A 108 14.62 18.80 -16.29
CA ARG A 108 14.02 17.57 -16.77
C ARG A 108 15.06 16.44 -16.84
N ILE A 109 15.01 15.55 -15.85
CA ILE A 109 15.81 14.32 -15.87
C ILE A 109 15.19 13.23 -16.77
N PRO A 110 15.96 12.21 -17.21
CA PRO A 110 15.47 11.12 -18.07
C PRO A 110 14.20 10.40 -17.56
N LYS A 111 13.99 10.34 -16.24
CA LYS A 111 12.79 9.75 -15.63
C LYS A 111 11.49 10.45 -16.06
N HIS A 112 11.53 11.76 -16.29
CA HIS A 112 10.37 12.51 -16.78
C HIS A 112 10.02 12.11 -18.21
N HIS A 113 11.03 11.92 -19.07
CA HIS A 113 10.82 11.49 -20.44
C HIS A 113 10.21 10.09 -20.52
N LEU A 114 10.61 9.17 -19.63
CA LEU A 114 10.04 7.82 -19.57
C LEU A 114 8.52 7.79 -19.38
N LEU A 115 7.93 8.82 -18.74
CA LEU A 115 6.48 8.90 -18.55
C LEU A 115 5.71 8.93 -19.86
N VAL A 116 6.29 9.50 -20.93
CA VAL A 116 5.67 9.56 -22.26
C VAL A 116 5.39 8.15 -22.81
N HIS A 117 6.19 7.16 -22.41
CA HIS A 117 6.04 5.78 -22.85
C HIS A 117 5.06 4.96 -22.01
N PHE A 118 4.53 5.51 -20.91
CA PHE A 118 3.69 4.73 -19.99
C PHE A 118 2.40 4.26 -20.66
N GLY A 119 1.77 5.08 -21.50
CA GLY A 119 0.56 4.70 -22.24
C GLY A 119 0.79 3.47 -23.13
N ALA A 120 1.82 3.54 -23.99
CA ALA A 120 2.22 2.43 -24.85
C ALA A 120 2.64 1.18 -24.08
N GLN A 121 3.36 1.34 -22.96
CA GLN A 121 3.76 0.22 -22.10
C GLN A 121 2.56 -0.47 -21.47
N ILE A 122 1.58 0.29 -20.99
CA ILE A 122 0.35 -0.27 -20.41
C ILE A 122 -0.46 -1.02 -21.47
N SER A 123 -0.59 -0.43 -22.67
CA SER A 123 -1.31 -1.08 -23.78
C SER A 123 -0.68 -2.42 -24.16
N ARG A 124 0.66 -2.52 -24.14
CA ARG A 124 1.38 -3.73 -24.57
C ARG A 124 1.54 -4.78 -23.48
N PHE A 125 1.77 -4.38 -22.24
CA PHE A 125 2.16 -5.28 -21.14
C PHE A 125 1.14 -5.34 -20.00
N GLY A 126 0.08 -4.54 -20.05
CA GLY A 126 -0.88 -4.38 -18.98
C GLY A 126 -0.40 -3.42 -17.89
N PRO A 127 -1.08 -3.39 -16.73
CA PRO A 127 -0.81 -2.39 -15.68
C PRO A 127 0.64 -2.39 -15.16
N LEU A 128 1.27 -1.21 -15.12
CA LEU A 128 2.68 -1.02 -14.72
C LEU A 128 3.00 -1.53 -13.31
N ARG A 129 1.98 -1.66 -12.47
CA ARG A 129 2.08 -2.26 -11.15
C ARG A 129 2.75 -3.63 -11.16
N PHE A 130 2.48 -4.45 -12.19
CA PHE A 130 3.01 -5.81 -12.28
C PHE A 130 4.49 -5.86 -12.68
N THR A 131 5.00 -4.80 -13.29
CA THR A 131 6.41 -4.64 -13.69
C THR A 131 7.22 -3.84 -12.67
N SER A 132 6.66 -3.53 -11.50
CA SER A 132 7.34 -2.73 -10.47
C SER A 132 8.48 -3.49 -9.78
N CYS A 133 9.65 -2.85 -9.68
CA CYS A 133 10.80 -3.40 -8.98
C CYS A 133 10.65 -3.46 -7.46
N MET A 134 9.66 -2.77 -6.87
CA MET A 134 9.49 -2.75 -5.40
C MET A 134 9.28 -4.15 -4.81
N VAL A 135 8.67 -5.06 -5.56
CA VAL A 135 8.49 -6.46 -5.13
C VAL A 135 9.82 -7.21 -5.11
N PHE A 136 10.69 -6.98 -6.10
CA PHE A 136 12.02 -7.57 -6.15
C PHE A 136 12.92 -7.03 -5.05
N GLU A 137 12.86 -5.72 -4.76
CA GLU A 137 13.57 -5.11 -3.63
C GLU A 137 13.12 -5.73 -2.30
N LYS A 138 11.81 -5.94 -2.12
CA LYS A 138 11.28 -6.64 -0.93
C LYS A 138 11.82 -8.07 -0.85
N LYS A 139 11.85 -8.82 -1.97
CA LYS A 139 12.43 -10.17 -2.00
C LYS A 139 13.90 -10.15 -1.61
N HIS A 140 14.64 -9.13 -2.03
CA HIS A 140 16.05 -8.96 -1.74
C HIS A 140 16.35 -8.76 -0.24
N SER A 141 15.40 -8.24 0.54
CA SER A 141 15.50 -8.13 2.00
C SER A 141 15.79 -9.48 2.69
N PHE A 142 15.23 -10.59 2.17
CA PHE A 142 15.53 -11.93 2.68
C PHE A 142 17.03 -12.23 2.63
N PHE A 143 17.64 -12.02 1.46
CA PHE A 143 19.07 -12.30 1.25
C PHE A 143 19.95 -11.38 2.08
N LYS A 144 19.60 -10.10 2.22
CA LYS A 144 20.34 -9.14 3.06
C LYS A 144 20.33 -9.49 4.55
N ARG A 145 19.28 -10.16 5.05
CA ARG A 145 19.18 -10.55 6.47
C ARG A 145 20.03 -11.78 6.81
N ILE A 146 20.39 -12.59 5.81
CA ILE A 146 21.16 -13.80 6.04
C ILE A 146 22.60 -13.44 6.43
N LYS A 147 22.98 -13.78 7.66
CA LYS A 147 24.37 -13.73 8.09
C LYS A 147 25.11 -14.97 7.58
N TYR A 148 26.24 -14.77 6.93
CA TYR A 148 27.13 -15.83 6.45
C TYR A 148 28.49 -15.70 7.13
N ARG A 149 29.08 -16.86 7.47
CA ARG A 149 30.43 -16.97 8.06
C ARG A 149 31.39 -17.76 7.17
N ASN A 150 30.88 -18.29 6.05
CA ASN A 150 31.65 -18.96 5.01
C ASN A 150 31.43 -18.19 3.70
N PHE A 151 32.53 -17.73 3.09
CA PHE A 151 32.52 -16.91 1.87
C PHE A 151 32.74 -17.74 0.60
N ARG A 152 32.92 -19.06 0.73
CA ARG A 152 33.04 -19.94 -0.43
C ARG A 152 31.66 -20.13 -1.07
N ASN A 153 31.51 -19.66 -2.30
CA ASN A 153 30.28 -19.76 -3.09
C ASN A 153 29.02 -19.24 -2.36
N ILE A 154 29.03 -17.95 -2.02
CA ILE A 154 27.94 -17.26 -1.32
C ILE A 154 26.62 -17.38 -2.10
N VAL A 155 26.67 -17.29 -3.44
CA VAL A 155 25.48 -17.37 -4.29
C VAL A 155 24.78 -18.71 -4.10
N TYR A 156 25.53 -19.82 -4.13
CA TYR A 156 24.98 -21.15 -3.86
C TYR A 156 24.37 -21.23 -2.45
N THR A 157 25.08 -20.75 -1.42
CA THR A 157 24.59 -20.78 -0.04
C THR A 157 23.29 -19.99 0.12
N LEU A 158 23.19 -18.82 -0.52
CA LEU A 158 21.98 -17.99 -0.50
C LEU A 158 20.83 -18.66 -1.26
N ALA A 159 21.09 -19.27 -2.41
CA ALA A 159 20.10 -19.99 -3.21
C ALA A 159 19.56 -21.21 -2.45
N ASP A 160 20.44 -22.03 -1.88
CA ASP A 160 20.09 -23.23 -1.10
C ASP A 160 19.23 -22.87 0.13
N ARG A 161 19.65 -21.86 0.91
CA ARG A 161 18.84 -21.37 2.05
C ARG A 161 17.50 -20.81 1.61
N HIS A 162 17.46 -20.12 0.47
CA HIS A 162 16.22 -19.59 -0.08
C HIS A 162 15.27 -20.72 -0.51
N GLN A 163 15.78 -21.76 -1.17
CA GLN A 163 15.00 -22.94 -1.55
C GLN A 163 14.45 -23.67 -0.33
N HIS A 164 15.27 -23.92 0.70
CA HIS A 164 14.81 -24.52 1.96
C HIS A 164 13.71 -23.69 2.64
N TYR A 165 13.88 -22.36 2.66
CA TYR A 165 12.84 -21.47 3.18
C TYR A 165 11.53 -21.59 2.39
N ILE A 166 11.58 -21.56 1.06
CA ILE A 166 10.39 -21.73 0.22
C ILE A 166 9.76 -23.10 0.42
N ALA A 167 10.55 -24.17 0.49
CA ALA A 167 10.06 -25.53 0.74
C ALA A 167 9.34 -25.62 2.11
N SER A 168 9.90 -25.00 3.15
CA SER A 168 9.28 -24.95 4.47
C SER A 168 7.94 -24.21 4.45
N LEU A 169 7.86 -23.09 3.70
CA LEU A 169 6.61 -22.37 3.51
C LEU A 169 5.61 -23.26 2.78
N MET A 170 5.97 -23.85 1.64
CA MET A 170 5.08 -24.72 0.87
C MET A 170 4.54 -25.88 1.70
N TYR A 171 5.39 -26.52 2.52
CA TYR A 171 4.97 -27.59 3.42
C TYR A 171 3.94 -27.10 4.46
N THR A 172 4.17 -25.93 5.07
CA THR A 172 3.23 -25.35 6.05
C THR A 172 1.95 -24.78 5.43
N CYS A 173 1.98 -24.38 4.15
CA CYS A 173 0.86 -23.76 3.43
C CYS A 173 0.00 -24.80 2.68
N TYR A 174 0.47 -26.05 2.51
CA TYR A 174 -0.21 -27.09 1.71
C TYR A 174 -1.62 -27.43 2.21
N ASN A 175 -1.89 -27.31 3.51
CA ASN A 175 -3.22 -27.54 4.09
C ASN A 175 -4.13 -26.31 4.10
N ALA A 176 -3.67 -25.16 3.61
CA ALA A 176 -4.49 -23.96 3.47
C ALA A 176 -5.00 -23.89 2.02
N ASN A 177 -6.28 -24.18 1.81
CA ASN A 177 -7.00 -23.98 0.53
C ASN A 177 -6.83 -22.53 0.05
N THR A 178 -5.72 -22.23 -0.62
CA THR A 178 -5.40 -20.89 -1.07
C THR A 178 -4.85 -20.95 -2.48
N SER A 179 -5.34 -20.04 -3.33
CA SER A 179 -4.94 -19.92 -4.73
C SER A 179 -3.52 -19.39 -4.95
N SER A 180 -2.75 -19.16 -3.88
CA SER A 180 -1.42 -18.55 -3.93
C SER A 180 -0.42 -19.32 -3.07
N PHE A 181 0.56 -19.93 -3.73
CA PHE A 181 1.63 -20.75 -3.12
C PHE A 181 2.51 -20.03 -2.08
N LEU A 182 2.47 -18.70 -2.03
CA LEU A 182 3.23 -17.87 -1.08
C LEU A 182 2.38 -17.39 0.10
N TYR A 183 1.14 -17.85 0.21
CA TYR A 183 0.21 -17.44 1.23
C TYR A 183 -0.12 -18.60 2.18
N SER A 184 0.20 -18.44 3.46
CA SER A 184 0.02 -19.48 4.49
C SER A 184 -1.43 -19.65 4.98
N GLY A 185 -2.41 -19.18 4.22
CA GLY A 185 -3.80 -19.11 4.67
C GLY A 185 -4.08 -17.98 5.66
N HIS A 186 -5.37 -17.83 5.96
CA HIS A 186 -5.84 -16.93 7.01
C HIS A 186 -5.43 -17.48 8.38
N GLN A 187 -4.63 -16.73 9.15
CA GLN A 187 -4.28 -17.12 10.53
C GLN A 187 -5.21 -16.41 11.52
N ILE A 188 -5.85 -17.19 12.41
CA ILE A 188 -6.78 -16.72 13.44
C ILE A 188 -6.18 -17.09 14.80
N LYS A 189 -5.93 -16.11 15.68
CA LYS A 189 -5.23 -16.36 16.95
C LYS A 189 -6.16 -16.72 18.12
N LYS A 190 -7.42 -16.29 18.10
CA LYS A 190 -8.42 -16.55 19.16
C LYS A 190 -9.81 -16.65 18.56
N ILE A 191 -10.56 -17.67 18.90
CA ILE A 191 -11.90 -17.92 18.38
C ILE A 191 -12.87 -17.96 19.56
N LYS A 192 -13.95 -17.19 19.49
CA LYS A 192 -15.13 -17.33 20.34
C LYS A 192 -16.32 -17.70 19.45
N GLU A 193 -17.06 -18.73 19.82
CA GLU A 193 -18.33 -19.05 19.16
C GLU A 193 -19.37 -17.98 19.53
N LEU A 194 -20.09 -17.48 18.53
CA LEU A 194 -21.15 -16.50 18.70
C LEU A 194 -22.51 -17.17 18.46
N ASP A 195 -23.48 -16.89 19.33
CA ASP A 195 -24.83 -17.41 19.17
C ASP A 195 -25.50 -16.87 17.89
N SER A 196 -26.26 -17.76 17.25
CA SER A 196 -26.94 -17.60 15.94
C SER A 196 -27.93 -16.41 15.86
N THR A 197 -28.16 -15.69 16.95
CA THR A 197 -29.01 -14.49 17.00
C THR A 197 -28.35 -13.27 16.36
N ALA A 198 -27.01 -13.17 16.40
CA ALA A 198 -26.26 -12.07 15.78
C ALA A 198 -26.17 -12.17 14.24
N ALA A 199 -26.24 -13.39 13.70
CA ALA A 199 -26.19 -13.65 12.25
C ALA A 199 -27.43 -13.09 11.52
N LYS A 200 -28.61 -13.08 12.19
CA LYS A 200 -29.88 -12.59 11.62
C LYS A 200 -29.89 -11.10 11.29
N GLN A 201 -28.96 -10.31 11.84
CA GLN A 201 -28.87 -8.87 11.59
C GLN A 201 -28.06 -8.52 10.33
N HIS A 202 -27.38 -9.49 9.73
CA HIS A 202 -26.49 -9.27 8.61
C HIS A 202 -26.88 -10.18 7.43
N ASN A 203 -27.54 -9.61 6.42
CA ASN A 203 -27.96 -10.29 5.17
C ASN A 203 -26.79 -10.91 4.34
N LEU A 204 -25.56 -10.82 4.82
CA LEU A 204 -24.33 -11.31 4.18
C LEU A 204 -23.82 -12.63 4.81
N LEU A 205 -24.41 -13.07 5.92
CA LEU A 205 -23.99 -14.25 6.66
C LEU A 205 -25.04 -15.37 6.54
N ASP A 206 -24.59 -16.60 6.35
CA ASP A 206 -25.47 -17.77 6.34
C ASP A 206 -25.95 -18.03 7.79
N PRO A 207 -27.26 -17.97 8.10
CA PRO A 207 -27.73 -18.13 9.48
C PRO A 207 -27.60 -19.58 10.01
N TYR A 208 -27.23 -20.52 9.14
CA TYR A 208 -27.16 -21.95 9.44
C TYR A 208 -25.74 -22.47 9.67
N LYS A 209 -24.70 -21.62 9.61
CA LYS A 209 -23.32 -22.04 9.89
C LYS A 209 -22.75 -21.36 11.12
N ASN A 210 -21.76 -22.00 11.73
CA ASN A 210 -21.10 -21.51 12.93
C ASN A 210 -20.44 -20.15 12.67
N LEU A 211 -20.71 -19.20 13.55
CA LEU A 211 -20.09 -17.88 13.54
C LEU A 211 -18.98 -17.82 14.59
N TYR A 212 -17.83 -17.34 14.16
CA TYR A 212 -16.67 -17.20 15.03
C TYR A 212 -16.24 -15.74 15.12
N GLU A 213 -16.05 -15.22 16.33
CA GLU A 213 -15.47 -13.91 16.57
C GLU A 213 -13.99 -14.03 16.91
N THR A 214 -13.17 -13.15 16.35
CA THR A 214 -11.73 -13.08 16.64
C THR A 214 -11.23 -11.67 16.90
N ASN A 215 -10.16 -11.57 17.68
CA ASN A 215 -9.50 -10.30 17.98
C ASN A 215 -8.42 -9.93 16.96
N GLN A 216 -7.89 -10.92 16.24
CA GLN A 216 -6.78 -10.72 15.31
C GLN A 216 -6.85 -11.73 14.16
N VAL A 217 -6.79 -11.22 12.93
CA VAL A 217 -6.76 -12.04 11.71
C VAL A 217 -5.62 -11.61 10.80
N THR A 218 -4.98 -12.59 10.14
CA THR A 218 -3.93 -12.31 9.16
C THR A 218 -4.42 -12.62 7.75
N LEU A 219 -4.75 -11.59 6.96
CA LEU A 219 -5.19 -11.73 5.57
C LEU A 219 -4.07 -11.33 4.61
N PHE A 220 -3.73 -12.19 3.66
CA PHE A 220 -2.70 -11.94 2.64
C PHE A 220 -1.35 -11.42 3.21
N GLY A 221 -1.00 -11.85 4.43
CA GLY A 221 0.23 -11.45 5.12
C GLY A 221 0.16 -10.11 5.87
N ILE A 222 -1.01 -9.48 5.91
CA ILE A 222 -1.31 -8.29 6.72
C ILE A 222 -2.10 -8.73 7.96
N THR A 223 -1.60 -8.38 9.14
CA THR A 223 -2.27 -8.61 10.42
C THR A 223 -3.20 -7.45 10.73
N TYR A 224 -4.48 -7.75 10.92
CA TYR A 224 -5.51 -6.81 11.36
C TYR A 224 -5.89 -7.12 12.80
N THR A 225 -5.88 -6.11 13.65
CA THR A 225 -6.27 -6.17 15.06
C THR A 225 -7.49 -5.30 15.34
N ILE A 226 -8.30 -5.70 16.34
CA ILE A 226 -9.36 -4.82 16.87
C ILE A 226 -8.74 -3.49 17.28
N GLY A 227 -9.35 -2.39 16.83
CA GLY A 227 -8.87 -1.03 17.07
C GLY A 227 -8.08 -0.42 15.92
N ASP A 228 -7.63 -1.21 14.93
CA ASP A 228 -6.93 -0.70 13.76
C ASP A 228 -7.86 0.16 12.89
N ALA A 229 -7.30 1.21 12.28
CA ALA A 229 -7.98 2.01 11.28
C ALA A 229 -7.70 1.44 9.87
N VAL A 230 -8.76 1.14 9.13
CA VAL A 230 -8.70 0.62 7.76
C VAL A 230 -9.26 1.67 6.82
N LEU A 231 -8.59 1.89 5.69
CA LEU A 231 -9.10 2.71 4.61
C LEU A 231 -10.18 1.92 3.85
N ILE A 232 -11.41 2.45 3.84
CA ILE A 232 -12.55 1.83 3.15
C ILE A 232 -12.57 2.28 1.69
N ASN A 233 -12.46 3.60 1.47
CA ASN A 233 -12.41 4.19 0.14
C ASN A 233 -11.17 5.07 0.00
N ASP A 234 -10.32 4.71 -0.94
CA ASP A 234 -9.19 5.52 -1.41
C ASP A 234 -9.78 6.56 -2.38
N CYS A 235 -10.25 7.68 -1.85
CA CYS A 235 -10.90 8.71 -2.66
C CYS A 235 -9.88 9.40 -3.59
N VAL A 236 -10.29 9.66 -4.83
CA VAL A 236 -9.60 10.62 -5.69
C VAL A 236 -9.98 12.01 -5.15
N PHE A 237 -8.98 12.78 -4.74
CA PHE A 237 -9.13 14.19 -4.36
C PHE A 237 -10.05 14.92 -5.37
N PRO A 238 -11.07 15.67 -4.93
CA PRO A 238 -11.18 16.37 -3.64
C PRO A 238 -12.01 15.69 -2.55
N SER A 239 -12.53 14.47 -2.76
CA SER A 239 -13.33 13.80 -1.73
C SER A 239 -12.47 13.27 -0.57
N ASP A 240 -12.97 13.41 0.66
CA ASP A 240 -12.25 12.96 1.85
C ASP A 240 -12.14 11.43 1.90
N PRO A 241 -10.96 10.88 2.26
CA PRO A 241 -10.80 9.45 2.46
C PRO A 241 -11.69 8.96 3.61
N VAL A 242 -12.36 7.82 3.40
CA VAL A 242 -13.23 7.23 4.43
C VAL A 242 -12.46 6.16 5.17
N PHE A 243 -12.29 6.36 6.47
CA PHE A 243 -11.66 5.40 7.38
C PHE A 243 -12.70 4.71 8.24
N GLY A 244 -12.47 3.42 8.52
CA GLY A 244 -13.24 2.63 9.46
C GLY A 244 -12.34 2.05 10.53
N LYS A 245 -12.70 2.23 11.80
CA LYS A 245 -12.03 1.54 12.91
C LYS A 245 -12.61 0.14 13.08
N ILE A 246 -11.77 -0.89 13.14
CA ILE A 246 -12.20 -2.27 13.36
C ILE A 246 -12.73 -2.41 14.79
N LEU A 247 -14.02 -2.73 14.94
CA LEU A 247 -14.63 -3.06 16.22
C LEU A 247 -14.57 -4.55 16.50
N THR A 248 -15.03 -5.36 15.55
CA THR A 248 -15.07 -6.82 15.68
C THR A 248 -14.75 -7.47 14.34
N ILE A 249 -14.18 -8.67 14.40
CA ILE A 249 -13.84 -9.48 13.22
C ILE A 249 -14.65 -10.76 13.32
N ILE A 250 -15.51 -10.98 12.33
CA ILE A 250 -16.40 -12.13 12.25
C ILE A 250 -15.89 -13.05 11.15
N VAL A 251 -15.80 -14.34 11.45
CA VAL A 251 -15.32 -15.38 10.57
C VAL A 251 -16.44 -16.40 10.36
N GLN A 252 -16.77 -16.66 9.09
CA GLN A 252 -17.68 -17.71 8.69
C GLN A 252 -17.09 -18.46 7.50
N ASP A 253 -16.70 -19.72 7.71
CA ASP A 253 -15.95 -20.53 6.74
C ASP A 253 -14.71 -19.79 6.18
N GLU A 254 -14.73 -19.48 4.88
CA GLU A 254 -13.68 -18.74 4.17
C GLU A 254 -13.92 -17.22 4.11
N ILE A 255 -15.10 -16.76 4.55
CA ILE A 255 -15.51 -15.36 4.52
C ILE A 255 -15.11 -14.69 5.84
N MET A 256 -14.39 -13.58 5.70
CA MET A 256 -13.95 -12.74 6.80
C MET A 256 -14.66 -11.39 6.70
N LEU A 257 -15.50 -11.07 7.69
CA LEU A 257 -16.21 -9.80 7.77
C LEU A 257 -15.61 -8.92 8.86
N PHE A 258 -15.36 -7.66 8.53
CA PHE A 258 -14.94 -6.64 9.48
C PHE A 258 -16.13 -5.74 9.83
N ARG A 259 -16.50 -5.70 11.11
CA ARG A 259 -17.43 -4.68 11.60
C ARG A 259 -16.65 -3.40 11.86
N LEU A 260 -16.92 -2.39 11.06
CA LEU A 260 -16.23 -1.11 11.12
C LEU A 260 -17.12 -0.04 11.77
N GLN A 261 -16.53 0.78 12.63
CA GLN A 261 -17.09 2.08 13.00
C GLN A 261 -16.55 3.12 12.01
N LEU A 262 -17.43 3.72 11.22
CA LEU A 262 -17.06 4.82 10.33
C LEU A 262 -16.50 5.97 11.16
N MET A 263 -15.28 6.38 10.84
CA MET A 263 -14.64 7.53 11.46
C MET A 263 -15.10 8.78 10.73
N GLN A 264 -15.61 9.76 11.48
CA GLN A 264 -15.86 11.08 10.94
C GLN A 264 -14.55 11.86 10.92
N VAL A 265 -14.31 12.57 9.82
CA VAL A 265 -13.22 13.55 9.76
C VAL A 265 -13.62 14.71 10.65
N ILE A 266 -13.08 14.74 11.86
CA ILE A 266 -13.21 15.90 12.74
C ILE A 266 -12.17 16.90 12.22
N MET A 267 -12.64 17.96 11.55
CA MET A 267 -11.83 19.16 11.34
C MET A 267 -11.24 19.54 12.71
N PHE A 268 -9.91 19.48 12.86
CA PHE A 268 -9.25 19.96 14.06
C PHE A 268 -9.67 21.43 14.27
N LYS A 269 -10.54 21.67 15.25
CA LYS A 269 -10.86 23.03 15.70
C LYS A 269 -9.57 23.64 16.23
N GLN A 270 -9.24 24.83 15.72
CA GLN A 270 -8.17 25.67 16.21
C GLN A 270 -8.30 25.84 17.74
N GLN A 271 -7.20 25.58 18.45
CA GLN A 271 -6.85 26.39 19.61
C GLN A 271 -5.87 27.47 19.14
#